data_AF-A0A9Q0LDW2-F1
#
_entry.id   AF-A0A9Q0LDW2-F1
#
_cell.length_a   1.000
_cell.length_b   1.000
_cell.length_c   1.000
_cell.angle_alpha   90.00
_cell.angle_beta   90.00
_cell.angle_gamma   90.00
#
_symmetry.space_group_name_H-M   'P 1'
#
loop_
_entity.id
_entity.type
_entity.pdbx_description
1 polymer ?
#
loop_
_entity_poly.entity_id
_entity_poly.type
_entity_poly.pdbx_seq_one_letter_code
_entity_poly.pdbx_strand_id
1 'polypeptide(L)'
;MSRKTTIPEEFGTILCKFCNANITNMIRIICGECENTTICTDCLKEGKEGSGHKSGHKYRIIRPTQTHIFSTEWTMDEEILLLEATEKYGICNWEDISIYVGKTTKQCEDHYTEVYLNSTAFPLPDFEQQKLDEIAKYKIPAKKKKRSKTSDIENEDMLIPDLYRSGPREGQRLTNFAIHTDFMPLRKEFEFEYDFDAEEIIAEMGLHDNKIPWSIKMGVLQVYMDRVYNRETRKNFVISRDFLEKKNNEERIPGGKFNWELKKNEPQIYTELRVFNRLFDSQEQYVEFFNSVIEEIRNKKKIQQYQEWRRNGITLESDGKFFETEHKKRDSRKKPERISRRNRKKKWPKESFSLRTDPDSPMDLSSVSVELLSKPEQEICSISRILPQQYFAVKNLLITEYLASPNLFSMDKAVSLIHGIKKPHAELLIGFFAQNNWVVIK
;
A
#
# COMPACT_ATOMS: atom_id res chain seq x y z
N MET A 1 2.14 -49.06 37.02
CA MET A 1 1.34 -47.84 36.74
C MET A 1 1.82 -47.25 35.42
N SER A 2 1.31 -47.73 34.29
CA SER A 2 1.61 -47.16 32.97
C SER A 2 0.79 -45.89 32.77
N ARG A 3 1.45 -44.75 32.61
CA ARG A 3 0.80 -43.53 32.15
C ARG A 3 0.42 -43.75 30.68
N LYS A 4 -0.86 -44.02 30.45
CA LYS A 4 -1.50 -43.85 29.15
C LYS A 4 -1.47 -42.37 28.82
N THR A 5 -0.56 -41.95 27.95
CA THR A 5 -0.72 -40.70 27.20
C THR A 5 -1.72 -41.00 26.11
N THR A 6 -2.99 -40.67 26.37
CA THR A 6 -4.04 -40.62 25.37
C THR A 6 -3.70 -39.52 24.38
N ILE A 7 -3.21 -39.92 23.22
CA ILE A 7 -3.11 -39.06 22.03
C ILE A 7 -4.55 -38.72 21.65
N PRO A 8 -4.92 -37.44 21.51
CA PRO A 8 -6.27 -37.05 21.10
C PRO A 8 -6.61 -37.63 19.72
N GLU A 9 -7.87 -38.01 19.53
CA GLU A 9 -8.40 -38.68 18.34
C GLU A 9 -7.85 -38.10 17.03
N GLU A 10 -7.20 -38.98 16.26
CA GLU A 10 -6.35 -38.71 15.12
C GLU A 10 -7.17 -38.23 13.91
N PHE A 11 -7.05 -36.95 13.56
CA PHE A 11 -7.42 -36.46 12.23
C PHE A 11 -6.27 -36.79 11.27
N GLY A 12 -6.50 -37.70 10.33
CA GLY A 12 -5.56 -38.04 9.25
C GLY A 12 -5.21 -39.52 9.13
N THR A 13 -5.49 -40.37 10.14
CA THR A 13 -5.18 -41.81 10.04
C THR A 13 -6.28 -42.57 9.31
N ILE A 14 -5.92 -43.13 8.16
CA ILE A 14 -6.81 -43.96 7.35
C ILE A 14 -6.58 -45.42 7.73
N LEU A 15 -7.62 -46.06 8.23
CA LEU A 15 -7.60 -47.47 8.61
C LEU A 15 -8.28 -48.33 7.54
N CYS A 16 -7.71 -49.50 7.28
CA CYS A 16 -8.37 -50.51 6.45
C CYS A 16 -9.64 -51.01 7.14
N LYS A 17 -10.77 -51.02 6.42
CA LYS A 17 -12.08 -51.42 6.97
C LYS A 17 -12.13 -52.85 7.51
N PHE A 18 -11.27 -53.74 7.01
CA PHE A 18 -11.32 -55.17 7.34
C PHE A 18 -10.25 -55.65 8.34
N CYS A 19 -9.05 -55.08 8.29
CA CYS A 19 -7.96 -55.48 9.19
C CYS A 19 -7.56 -54.38 10.19
N ASN A 20 -8.19 -53.19 10.12
CA ASN A 20 -7.85 -52.01 10.91
C ASN A 20 -6.38 -51.59 10.86
N ALA A 21 -5.62 -52.08 9.88
CA ALA A 21 -4.25 -51.64 9.65
C ALA A 21 -4.25 -50.19 9.18
N ASN A 22 -3.29 -49.40 9.67
CA ASN A 22 -3.08 -48.03 9.22
C ASN A 22 -2.49 -48.04 7.80
N ILE A 23 -3.24 -47.49 6.84
CA ILE A 23 -2.93 -47.43 5.42
C ILE A 23 -2.77 -45.99 4.92
N THR A 24 -2.57 -45.03 5.82
CA THR A 24 -2.48 -43.59 5.50
C THR A 24 -1.43 -43.30 4.43
N ASN A 25 -0.23 -43.87 4.59
CA ASN A 25 0.91 -43.67 3.69
C ASN A 25 1.15 -44.86 2.75
N MET A 26 0.13 -45.68 2.52
CA MET A 26 0.20 -46.88 1.66
C MET A 26 -0.79 -46.78 0.50
N ILE A 27 -0.62 -47.63 -0.50
CA ILE A 27 -1.61 -47.75 -1.58
C ILE A 27 -2.94 -48.16 -0.97
N ARG A 28 -3.94 -47.29 -1.12
CA ARG A 28 -5.29 -47.48 -0.59
C ARG A 28 -6.26 -47.74 -1.73
N ILE A 29 -7.16 -48.69 -1.54
CA ILE A 29 -8.21 -49.01 -2.50
C ILE A 29 -9.53 -48.49 -1.94
N ILE A 30 -10.20 -47.62 -2.68
CA ILE A 30 -11.53 -47.14 -2.31
C ILE A 30 -12.57 -47.82 -3.19
N CYS A 31 -13.60 -48.40 -2.56
CA CYS A 31 -14.74 -48.95 -3.27
C CYS A 31 -15.49 -47.82 -4.02
N GLY A 32 -15.87 -48.06 -5.27
CA GLY A 32 -16.66 -47.14 -6.09
C GLY A 32 -18.17 -47.30 -5.93
N GLU A 33 -18.61 -48.36 -5.25
CA GLU A 33 -20.05 -48.68 -5.04
C GLU A 33 -20.46 -48.61 -3.56
N CYS A 34 -19.51 -48.67 -2.63
CA CYS A 34 -19.77 -48.57 -1.19
C CYS A 34 -19.34 -47.21 -0.66
N GLU A 35 -20.15 -46.63 0.21
CA GLU A 35 -19.80 -45.38 0.90
C GLU A 35 -18.58 -45.59 1.81
N ASN A 36 -17.60 -44.69 1.68
CA ASN A 36 -16.44 -44.54 2.56
C ASN A 36 -15.66 -45.83 2.89
N THR A 37 -15.69 -46.83 2.02
CA THR A 37 -15.02 -48.11 2.25
C THR A 37 -13.60 -48.08 1.66
N THR A 38 -12.61 -47.99 2.55
CA THR A 38 -11.18 -48.02 2.19
C THR A 38 -10.54 -49.31 2.65
N ILE A 39 -9.80 -49.97 1.76
CA ILE A 39 -9.28 -51.33 1.94
C ILE A 39 -7.78 -51.33 1.59
N CYS A 40 -6.99 -52.12 2.32
CA CYS A 40 -5.58 -52.34 1.99
C CYS A 40 -5.41 -53.31 0.82
N THR A 41 -4.23 -53.33 0.20
CA THR A 41 -3.90 -54.25 -0.90
C THR A 41 -4.09 -55.72 -0.52
N ASP A 42 -3.77 -56.09 0.71
CA ASP A 42 -3.84 -57.48 1.17
C ASP A 42 -5.29 -57.94 1.34
N CYS A 43 -6.16 -57.09 1.89
CA CYS A 43 -7.58 -57.41 2.06
C CYS A 43 -8.33 -57.45 0.72
N LEU A 44 -7.90 -56.65 -0.27
CA LEU A 44 -8.41 -56.78 -1.64
C LEU A 44 -7.96 -58.09 -2.28
N LYS A 45 -6.67 -58.46 -2.15
CA LYS A 45 -6.12 -59.71 -2.69
C LYS A 45 -6.78 -60.95 -2.09
N GLU A 46 -7.08 -60.92 -0.80
CA GLU A 46 -7.81 -61.98 -0.09
C GLU A 46 -9.32 -62.00 -0.43
N GLY A 47 -9.83 -60.99 -1.14
CA GLY A 47 -11.24 -60.90 -1.52
C GLY A 47 -12.18 -60.76 -0.33
N LYS A 48 -11.80 -60.00 0.71
CA LYS A 48 -12.63 -59.84 1.91
C LYS A 48 -13.94 -59.12 1.59
N GLU A 49 -15.05 -59.76 1.94
CA GLU A 49 -16.41 -59.23 1.81
C GLU A 49 -17.03 -58.99 3.18
N GLY A 50 -17.86 -57.94 3.32
CA GLY A 50 -18.51 -57.64 4.59
C GLY A 50 -19.07 -56.22 4.66
N SER A 51 -20.01 -55.99 5.59
CA SER A 51 -20.67 -54.68 5.80
C SER A 51 -21.28 -54.04 4.54
N GLY A 52 -21.81 -54.86 3.62
CA GLY A 52 -22.38 -54.40 2.36
C GLY A 52 -21.38 -54.26 1.20
N HIS A 53 -20.08 -54.49 1.44
CA HIS A 53 -19.05 -54.54 0.41
C HIS A 53 -18.89 -55.95 -0.18
N LYS A 54 -18.78 -56.05 -1.51
CA LYS A 54 -18.46 -57.27 -2.26
C LYS A 54 -17.14 -57.12 -3.01
N SER A 55 -16.42 -58.21 -3.15
CA SER A 55 -15.11 -58.28 -3.82
C SER A 55 -15.18 -57.89 -5.31
N GLY A 56 -16.36 -58.04 -5.93
CA GLY A 56 -16.62 -57.69 -7.33
C GLY A 56 -17.01 -56.24 -7.59
N HIS A 57 -17.09 -55.38 -6.56
CA HIS A 57 -17.42 -53.96 -6.77
C HIS A 57 -16.31 -53.23 -7.53
N LYS A 58 -16.70 -52.27 -8.36
CA LYS A 58 -15.73 -51.34 -8.98
C LYS A 58 -14.96 -50.61 -7.90
N TYR A 59 -13.67 -50.38 -8.11
CA TYR A 59 -12.80 -49.71 -7.14
C TYR A 59 -11.85 -48.73 -7.82
N ARG A 60 -11.33 -47.79 -7.03
CA ARG A 60 -10.28 -46.84 -7.42
C ARG A 60 -9.04 -47.07 -6.58
N ILE A 61 -7.88 -47.02 -7.22
CA ILE A 61 -6.58 -47.15 -6.56
C ILE A 61 -6.05 -45.74 -6.32
N ILE A 62 -5.76 -45.41 -5.06
CA ILE A 62 -5.09 -44.17 -4.69
C ILE A 62 -3.70 -44.53 -4.20
N ARG A 63 -2.69 -43.99 -4.89
CA ARG A 63 -1.30 -44.12 -4.51
C ARG A 63 -0.93 -42.95 -3.59
N PRO A 64 -0.07 -43.15 -2.59
CA PRO A 64 0.58 -42.05 -1.88
C PRO A 64 1.32 -41.20 -2.91
N THR A 65 1.10 -39.91 -2.89
CA THR A 65 1.59 -38.98 -3.91
C THR A 65 3.02 -38.58 -3.52
N GLN A 66 3.99 -39.46 -3.80
CA GLN A 66 5.43 -39.19 -3.67
C GLN A 66 5.97 -38.22 -4.74
N THR A 67 5.07 -37.49 -5.38
CA THR A 67 5.40 -36.47 -6.38
C THR A 67 5.88 -35.24 -5.65
N HIS A 68 7.10 -34.84 -5.91
CA HIS A 68 7.66 -33.58 -5.44
C HIS A 68 7.27 -32.48 -6.43
N ILE A 69 6.59 -31.42 -5.98
CA ILE A 69 6.10 -30.34 -6.86
C ILE A 69 7.04 -29.15 -6.83
N PHE A 70 7.37 -28.64 -5.64
CA PHE A 70 8.15 -27.41 -5.48
C PHE A 70 9.56 -27.66 -4.94
N SER A 71 9.74 -28.69 -4.09
CA SER A 71 11.03 -29.06 -3.51
C SER A 71 11.23 -30.57 -3.51
N THR A 72 12.47 -31.01 -3.70
CA THR A 72 12.84 -32.43 -3.63
C THR A 72 12.69 -33.04 -2.23
N GLU A 73 12.58 -32.21 -1.20
CA GLU A 73 12.40 -32.65 0.19
C GLU A 73 10.93 -32.66 0.64
N TRP A 74 10.03 -32.17 -0.21
CA TRP A 74 8.60 -32.01 0.06
C TRP A 74 7.75 -32.73 -0.97
N THR A 75 6.97 -33.69 -0.50
CA THR A 75 5.98 -34.39 -1.32
C THR A 75 4.71 -33.56 -1.46
N MET A 76 3.95 -33.77 -2.54
CA MET A 76 2.65 -33.14 -2.78
C MET A 76 1.70 -33.30 -1.58
N ASP A 77 1.72 -34.48 -0.94
CA ASP A 77 0.90 -34.73 0.24
C ASP A 77 1.35 -33.85 1.43
N GLU A 78 2.66 -33.66 1.63
CA GLU A 78 3.19 -32.76 2.66
C GLU A 78 2.88 -31.28 2.36
N GLU A 79 2.86 -30.86 1.09
CA GLU A 79 2.45 -29.51 0.68
C GLU A 79 0.99 -29.24 1.05
N ILE A 80 0.10 -30.20 0.77
CA ILE A 80 -1.32 -30.10 1.11
C ILE A 80 -1.49 -30.04 2.63
N LEU A 81 -0.81 -30.93 3.37
CA LEU A 81 -0.86 -30.93 4.84
C LEU A 81 -0.38 -29.62 5.44
N LEU A 82 0.66 -29.00 4.86
CA LEU A 82 1.18 -27.70 5.30
C LEU A 82 0.12 -26.61 5.13
N LEU A 83 -0.53 -26.54 3.96
CA LEU A 83 -1.56 -25.55 3.69
C LEU A 83 -2.79 -25.75 4.57
N GLU A 84 -3.28 -26.98 4.72
CA GLU A 84 -4.38 -27.31 5.65
C GLU A 84 -4.04 -26.93 7.09
N ALA A 85 -2.82 -27.20 7.54
CA ALA A 85 -2.36 -26.83 8.87
C ALA A 85 -2.32 -25.31 9.05
N THR A 86 -1.83 -24.56 8.06
CA THR A 86 -1.81 -23.10 8.12
C THR A 86 -3.21 -22.48 8.13
N GLU A 87 -4.17 -23.06 7.41
CA GLU A 87 -5.57 -22.66 7.45
C GLU A 87 -6.19 -22.94 8.83
N LYS A 88 -5.92 -24.12 9.40
CA LYS A 88 -6.53 -24.60 10.64
C LYS A 88 -5.96 -23.96 11.90
N TYR A 89 -4.64 -23.86 12.01
CA TYR A 89 -3.94 -23.39 13.20
C TYR A 89 -3.54 -21.91 13.12
N GLY A 90 -3.71 -21.30 11.94
CA GLY A 90 -3.29 -19.94 11.65
C GLY A 90 -1.83 -19.89 11.21
N ILE A 91 -1.56 -19.00 10.25
CA ILE A 91 -0.20 -18.70 9.79
C ILE A 91 0.66 -18.22 10.97
N CYS A 92 1.95 -18.57 10.98
CA CYS A 92 2.91 -18.31 12.07
C CYS A 92 2.79 -19.19 13.32
N ASN A 93 1.78 -20.07 13.45
CA ASN A 93 1.75 -21.08 14.52
C ASN A 93 2.55 -22.33 14.13
N TRP A 94 3.87 -22.17 13.91
CA TRP A 94 4.73 -23.22 13.37
C TRP A 94 4.89 -24.43 14.29
N GLU A 95 4.66 -24.28 15.59
CA GLU A 95 4.74 -25.38 16.55
C GLU A 95 3.67 -26.44 16.26
N ASP A 96 2.40 -26.04 16.21
CA ASP A 96 1.28 -26.95 15.91
C ASP A 96 1.30 -27.43 14.45
N ILE A 97 1.67 -26.55 13.52
CA ILE A 97 1.79 -26.89 12.09
C ILE A 97 2.85 -27.99 11.89
N SER A 98 4.00 -27.88 12.57
CA SER A 98 5.09 -28.87 12.43
C SER A 98 4.68 -30.26 12.91
N ILE A 99 3.86 -30.33 13.97
CA ILE A 99 3.31 -31.58 14.50
C ILE A 99 2.32 -32.19 13.51
N TYR A 100 1.49 -31.36 12.86
CA TYR A 100 0.50 -31.81 11.88
C TYR A 100 1.16 -32.35 10.60
N VAL A 101 2.21 -31.70 10.12
CA VAL A 101 2.94 -32.10 8.89
C VAL A 101 3.96 -33.22 9.15
N GLY A 102 4.49 -33.32 10.37
CA GLY A 102 5.54 -34.29 10.72
C GLY A 102 6.97 -33.85 10.33
N LYS A 103 7.18 -32.54 10.12
CA LYS A 103 8.49 -31.91 9.83
C LYS A 103 8.92 -31.04 11.01
N THR A 104 10.12 -30.46 10.96
CA THR A 104 10.55 -29.50 11.98
C THR A 104 9.90 -28.13 11.77
N THR A 105 9.75 -27.35 12.85
CA THR A 105 9.18 -25.98 12.81
C THR A 105 9.88 -25.09 11.79
N LYS A 106 11.22 -25.07 11.82
CA LYS A 106 12.04 -24.31 10.87
C LYS A 106 11.85 -24.76 9.43
N GLN A 107 11.78 -26.07 9.17
CA GLN A 107 11.55 -26.56 7.81
C GLN A 107 10.19 -26.09 7.27
N CYS A 108 9.14 -26.10 8.10
CA CYS A 108 7.81 -25.64 7.69
C CYS A 108 7.81 -24.14 7.41
N GLU A 109 8.42 -23.34 8.29
CA GLU A 109 8.50 -21.89 8.16
C GLU A 109 9.33 -21.47 6.94
N ASP A 110 10.54 -22.02 6.80
CA ASP A 110 11.45 -21.72 5.70
C ASP A 110 10.82 -22.11 4.37
N HIS A 111 10.25 -23.32 4.27
CA HIS A 111 9.62 -23.81 3.05
C HIS A 111 8.37 -23.00 2.67
N TYR A 112 7.51 -22.68 3.64
CA TYR A 112 6.34 -21.83 3.38
C TYR A 112 6.76 -20.45 2.87
N THR A 113 7.81 -19.89 3.47
CA THR A 113 8.34 -18.58 3.08
C THR A 113 8.96 -18.60 1.70
N GLU A 114 9.74 -19.62 1.37
CA GLU A 114 10.43 -19.72 0.08
C GLU A 114 9.47 -20.05 -1.07
N VAL A 115 8.59 -21.04 -0.90
CA VAL A 115 7.72 -21.54 -1.96
C VAL A 115 6.46 -20.70 -2.14
N TYR A 116 5.85 -20.24 -1.05
CA TYR A 116 4.56 -19.56 -1.11
C TYR A 116 4.70 -18.05 -0.97
N LEU A 117 5.50 -17.52 -0.03
CA LEU A 117 5.62 -16.08 0.18
C LEU A 117 6.58 -15.39 -0.81
N ASN A 118 7.72 -16.00 -1.10
CA ASN A 118 8.74 -15.47 -2.01
C ASN A 118 8.54 -15.95 -3.46
N SER A 119 7.39 -16.55 -3.77
CA SER A 119 7.02 -16.95 -5.13
C SER A 119 7.05 -15.75 -6.07
N THR A 120 7.62 -15.94 -7.26
CA THR A 120 7.57 -15.00 -8.38
C THR A 120 6.13 -14.72 -8.84
N ALA A 121 5.23 -15.70 -8.64
CA ALA A 121 3.82 -15.68 -9.04
C ALA A 121 2.85 -15.48 -7.85
N PHE A 122 3.34 -14.94 -6.73
CA PHE A 122 2.53 -14.67 -5.53
C PHE A 122 1.19 -13.98 -5.88
N PRO A 123 0.04 -14.45 -5.35
CA PRO A 123 -0.14 -15.31 -4.17
C PRO A 123 -0.10 -16.82 -4.45
N LEU A 124 0.09 -17.23 -5.70
CA LEU A 124 0.23 -18.65 -6.04
C LEU A 124 1.71 -19.03 -6.04
N PRO A 125 2.05 -20.28 -5.67
CA PRO A 125 3.40 -20.78 -5.86
C PRO A 125 3.74 -20.83 -7.37
N ASP A 126 5.01 -20.63 -7.70
CA ASP A 126 5.46 -20.64 -9.09
C ASP A 126 5.40 -22.06 -9.67
N PHE A 127 4.41 -22.30 -10.53
CA PHE A 127 4.27 -23.55 -11.27
C PHE A 127 5.10 -23.56 -12.56
N GLU A 128 5.78 -22.48 -12.96
CA GLU A 128 6.58 -22.42 -14.20
C GLU A 128 8.06 -22.77 -14.00
N GLN A 129 8.59 -22.72 -12.77
CA GLN A 129 9.90 -23.30 -12.39
C GLN A 129 9.92 -24.85 -12.43
N GLN A 130 8.97 -25.44 -13.16
CA GLN A 130 8.79 -26.88 -13.39
C GLN A 130 9.72 -27.47 -14.46
N LYS A 131 10.75 -26.75 -14.93
CA LYS A 131 11.88 -27.34 -15.67
C LYS A 131 13.11 -27.55 -14.79
N LEU A 132 12.94 -28.31 -13.71
CA LEU A 132 13.99 -29.19 -13.17
C LEU A 132 13.68 -30.63 -13.56
N ASP A 133 13.28 -30.84 -14.82
CA ASP A 133 13.23 -32.16 -15.42
C ASP A 133 14.62 -32.82 -15.23
N GLU A 134 14.65 -33.99 -14.57
CA GLU A 134 15.70 -35.01 -14.70
C GLU A 134 17.05 -34.93 -13.94
N ILE A 135 17.49 -33.82 -13.33
CA ILE A 135 18.88 -33.74 -12.80
C ILE A 135 19.10 -34.46 -11.43
N ALA A 136 18.08 -34.70 -10.62
CA ALA A 136 18.24 -35.41 -9.34
C ALA A 136 18.31 -36.95 -9.47
N LYS A 137 18.33 -37.51 -10.70
CA LYS A 137 18.40 -38.96 -10.88
C LYS A 137 19.75 -39.59 -10.46
N TYR A 138 20.86 -38.85 -10.39
CA TYR A 138 22.13 -39.42 -9.90
C TYR A 138 23.10 -38.34 -9.38
N LYS A 139 23.27 -38.21 -8.06
CA LYS A 139 24.60 -38.13 -7.41
C LYS A 139 24.57 -38.20 -5.88
N ILE A 140 25.43 -39.08 -5.39
CA ILE A 140 25.75 -39.53 -4.03
C ILE A 140 26.30 -38.39 -3.15
N PRO A 141 26.17 -38.45 -1.80
CA PRO A 141 26.55 -37.38 -0.87
C PRO A 141 28.07 -37.15 -0.80
N ALA A 142 28.51 -35.89 -0.71
CA ALA A 142 29.53 -35.41 0.24
C ALA A 142 30.03 -33.97 -0.01
N LYS A 143 30.10 -33.22 1.11
CA LYS A 143 31.12 -32.21 1.50
C LYS A 143 31.11 -30.79 0.89
N LYS A 144 30.65 -29.86 1.73
CA LYS A 144 31.24 -28.58 2.19
C LYS A 144 32.19 -27.76 1.28
N LYS A 145 31.92 -26.43 1.32
CA LYS A 145 32.75 -25.24 1.00
C LYS A 145 32.86 -24.93 -0.50
N LYS A 146 32.84 -23.68 -0.99
CA LYS A 146 33.11 -22.35 -0.43
C LYS A 146 32.52 -21.29 -1.39
N ARG A 147 32.26 -20.08 -0.86
CA ARG A 147 31.91 -18.85 -1.60
C ARG A 147 32.84 -18.54 -2.77
N SER A 148 32.30 -17.98 -3.86
CA SER A 148 32.94 -16.93 -4.66
C SER A 148 31.91 -16.07 -5.40
N LYS A 149 32.23 -14.77 -5.49
CA LYS A 149 31.49 -13.66 -6.09
C LYS A 149 31.56 -13.66 -7.62
N THR A 150 30.78 -12.74 -8.21
CA THR A 150 30.76 -12.21 -9.60
C THR A 150 29.87 -13.03 -10.53
N SER A 151 29.07 -12.46 -11.43
CA SER A 151 29.14 -11.16 -12.11
C SER A 151 27.76 -10.68 -12.57
N ASP A 152 27.70 -9.40 -12.87
CA ASP A 152 26.58 -8.62 -13.40
C ASP A 152 25.95 -9.24 -14.66
N ILE A 153 24.61 -9.29 -14.70
CA ILE A 153 23.81 -9.40 -15.93
C ILE A 153 22.68 -8.39 -15.79
N GLU A 154 22.72 -7.40 -16.67
CA GLU A 154 21.70 -6.38 -16.89
C GLU A 154 20.45 -7.05 -17.46
N ASN A 155 19.31 -6.91 -16.79
CA ASN A 155 17.99 -7.22 -17.36
C ASN A 155 17.08 -6.01 -17.15
N GLU A 156 16.70 -5.40 -18.28
CA GLU A 156 15.74 -4.31 -18.40
C GLU A 156 14.29 -4.80 -18.20
N ASP A 157 13.90 -5.12 -16.96
CA ASP A 157 12.49 -5.33 -16.63
C ASP A 157 12.05 -4.38 -15.50
N MET A 158 11.18 -3.44 -15.91
CA MET A 158 10.24 -2.62 -15.14
C MET A 158 10.70 -2.03 -13.78
N LEU A 159 10.93 -0.72 -13.81
CA LEU A 159 11.20 0.17 -12.68
C LEU A 159 10.09 0.13 -11.61
N ILE A 160 10.27 -0.70 -10.59
CA ILE A 160 9.85 -0.36 -9.23
C ILE A 160 11.01 0.43 -8.62
N PRO A 161 10.84 1.67 -8.15
CA PRO A 161 11.93 2.42 -7.51
C PRO A 161 12.58 1.61 -6.37
N ASP A 162 13.91 1.62 -6.33
CA ASP A 162 14.78 0.83 -5.42
C ASP A 162 14.43 0.91 -3.91
N LEU A 163 13.62 1.87 -3.50
CA LEU A 163 13.16 2.04 -2.12
C LEU A 163 12.23 0.91 -1.62
N TYR A 164 11.70 0.07 -2.51
CA TYR A 164 10.73 -0.98 -2.16
C TYR A 164 11.32 -2.40 -2.04
N ARG A 165 12.63 -2.60 -2.30
CA ARG A 165 13.29 -3.94 -2.21
C ARG A 165 13.85 -4.27 -0.81
N SER A 166 13.94 -3.29 0.08
CA SER A 166 14.43 -3.51 1.44
C SER A 166 13.24 -3.59 2.40
N GLY A 167 12.96 -4.81 2.87
CA GLY A 167 12.10 -5.02 4.03
C GLY A 167 12.56 -4.18 5.23
N PRO A 168 11.67 -3.89 6.18
CA PRO A 168 12.01 -3.06 7.33
C PRO A 168 13.15 -3.73 8.09
N ARG A 169 14.26 -3.03 8.27
CA ARG A 169 15.23 -3.43 9.30
C ARG A 169 14.57 -3.22 10.65
N GLU A 170 14.80 -4.13 11.56
CA GLU A 170 14.25 -4.12 12.91
C GLU A 170 14.42 -2.73 13.56
N GLY A 171 13.30 -2.07 13.88
CA GLY A 171 13.25 -0.70 14.43
C GLY A 171 12.82 0.41 13.46
N GLN A 172 12.52 0.13 12.19
CA GLN A 172 11.94 1.14 11.28
C GLN A 172 10.41 1.23 11.45
N ARG A 173 9.92 2.42 11.85
CA ARG A 173 8.50 2.79 11.78
C ARG A 173 7.98 2.51 10.36
N LEU A 174 6.72 2.06 10.27
CA LEU A 174 5.90 2.00 9.05
C LEU A 174 6.41 3.01 8.03
N THR A 175 6.78 2.56 6.83
CA THR A 175 7.34 3.43 5.80
C THR A 175 6.44 4.67 5.70
N ASN A 176 7.02 5.87 5.67
CA ASN A 176 6.28 7.15 5.62
C ASN A 176 5.21 7.19 4.52
N PHE A 177 5.27 6.26 3.57
CA PHE A 177 4.32 6.01 2.49
C PHE A 177 2.95 5.47 2.96
N ALA A 178 2.93 4.38 3.76
CA ALA A 178 1.68 3.78 4.26
C ALA A 178 0.92 4.75 5.17
N ILE A 179 1.64 5.56 5.94
CA ILE A 179 1.09 6.59 6.84
C ILE A 179 0.39 7.74 6.07
N HIS A 180 0.64 7.89 4.77
CA HIS A 180 0.22 9.07 4.00
C HIS A 180 -0.79 8.80 2.88
N THR A 181 -1.00 7.54 2.50
CA THR A 181 -1.89 7.15 1.40
C THR A 181 -2.88 6.07 1.79
N ASP A 182 -2.77 5.55 3.02
CA ASP A 182 -3.55 4.43 3.55
C ASP A 182 -3.56 3.21 2.60
N PHE A 183 -2.57 3.10 1.71
CA PHE A 183 -2.40 2.01 0.77
C PHE A 183 -1.32 1.06 1.28
N MET A 184 -1.62 -0.23 1.33
CA MET A 184 -0.69 -1.28 1.73
C MET A 184 -0.06 -1.92 0.49
N PRO A 185 1.20 -1.61 0.16
CA PRO A 185 1.81 -2.02 -1.11
C PRO A 185 1.93 -3.54 -1.28
N LEU A 186 2.22 -4.25 -0.19
CA LEU A 186 2.36 -5.71 -0.21
C LEU A 186 1.01 -6.43 -0.37
N ARG A 187 -0.08 -5.81 0.09
CA ARG A 187 -1.45 -6.37 -0.03
C ARG A 187 -2.20 -5.85 -1.26
N LYS A 188 -1.67 -4.81 -1.93
CA LYS A 188 -2.29 -4.11 -3.07
C LYS A 188 -3.71 -3.62 -2.77
N GLU A 189 -3.98 -3.27 -1.51
CA GLU A 189 -5.28 -2.82 -1.04
C GLU A 189 -5.15 -1.54 -0.20
N PHE A 190 -6.25 -0.81 -0.09
CA PHE A 190 -6.36 0.32 0.83
C PHE A 190 -6.81 -0.16 2.20
N GLU A 191 -6.42 0.55 3.25
CA GLU A 191 -6.89 0.33 4.62
C GLU A 191 -8.39 0.55 4.71
N PHE A 192 -8.86 1.55 3.97
CA PHE A 192 -10.26 1.84 3.74
C PHE A 192 -10.53 1.79 2.24
N GLU A 193 -11.18 0.72 1.77
CA GLU A 193 -11.56 0.65 0.36
C GLU A 193 -12.66 1.67 0.03
N TYR A 194 -12.67 2.12 -1.23
CA TYR A 194 -13.77 2.89 -1.76
C TYR A 194 -15.05 2.05 -1.69
N ASP A 195 -16.15 2.57 -1.14
CA ASP A 195 -17.43 1.86 -1.07
C ASP A 195 -17.43 0.70 -0.04
N PHE A 196 -16.87 0.92 1.15
CA PHE A 196 -16.69 -0.09 2.22
C PHE A 196 -17.99 -0.71 2.75
N ASP A 197 -19.14 -0.08 2.50
CA ASP A 197 -20.47 -0.50 2.90
C ASP A 197 -21.17 -1.38 1.84
N ALA A 198 -20.48 -1.72 0.74
CA ALA A 198 -21.03 -2.54 -0.33
C ALA A 198 -21.54 -3.90 0.16
N GLU A 199 -20.83 -4.51 1.11
CA GLU A 199 -21.14 -5.81 1.70
C GLU A 199 -22.36 -5.76 2.64
N GLU A 200 -22.74 -4.59 3.16
CA GLU A 200 -23.91 -4.43 4.05
C GLU A 200 -25.20 -4.83 3.34
N ILE A 201 -25.30 -4.57 2.03
CA ILE A 201 -26.45 -4.91 1.19
C ILE A 201 -26.72 -6.43 1.15
N ILE A 202 -25.67 -7.24 1.24
CA ILE A 202 -25.77 -8.70 1.16
C ILE A 202 -25.66 -9.37 2.54
N ALA A 203 -25.28 -8.64 3.59
CA ALA A 203 -24.99 -9.18 4.91
C ALA A 203 -26.19 -9.93 5.54
N GLU A 204 -27.40 -9.43 5.36
CA GLU A 204 -28.62 -10.04 5.89
C GLU A 204 -29.33 -10.98 4.90
N MET A 205 -28.78 -11.17 3.70
CA MET A 205 -29.43 -11.95 2.65
C MET A 205 -29.23 -13.46 2.84
N GLY A 206 -30.23 -14.12 3.43
CA GLY A 206 -30.27 -15.58 3.49
C GLY A 206 -30.52 -16.20 2.11
N LEU A 207 -29.56 -16.94 1.56
CA LEU A 207 -29.71 -17.64 0.26
C LEU A 207 -30.85 -18.66 0.29
N HIS A 208 -31.01 -19.35 1.43
CA HIS A 208 -32.05 -20.37 1.65
C HIS A 208 -33.38 -19.83 2.20
N ASP A 209 -33.49 -18.51 2.44
CA ASP A 209 -34.73 -17.93 2.94
C ASP A 209 -35.78 -17.84 1.82
N ASN A 210 -36.90 -18.56 1.96
CA ASN A 210 -37.99 -18.57 0.97
C ASN A 210 -38.85 -17.29 1.02
N LYS A 211 -38.63 -16.38 1.98
CA LYS A 211 -39.39 -15.13 2.10
C LYS A 211 -39.17 -14.17 0.95
N ILE A 212 -37.99 -14.20 0.33
CA ILE A 212 -37.61 -13.28 -0.75
C ILE A 212 -37.50 -14.08 -2.06
N PRO A 213 -38.21 -13.69 -3.13
CA PRO A 213 -38.07 -14.30 -4.45
C PRO A 213 -36.62 -14.28 -4.96
N TRP A 214 -36.19 -15.37 -5.60
CA TRP A 214 -34.84 -15.52 -6.16
C TRP A 214 -34.48 -14.42 -7.19
N SER A 215 -35.46 -13.92 -7.94
CA SER A 215 -35.27 -12.81 -8.89
C SER A 215 -34.78 -11.52 -8.22
N ILE A 216 -35.31 -11.21 -7.03
CA ILE A 216 -34.89 -10.04 -6.25
C ILE A 216 -33.49 -10.26 -5.69
N LYS A 217 -33.21 -11.46 -5.16
CA LYS A 217 -31.86 -11.82 -4.68
C LYS A 217 -30.81 -11.69 -5.78
N MET A 218 -31.12 -12.17 -6.98
CA MET A 218 -30.25 -12.03 -8.15
C MET A 218 -30.02 -10.56 -8.52
N GLY A 219 -31.07 -9.72 -8.50
CA GLY A 219 -30.92 -8.29 -8.75
C GLY A 219 -30.03 -7.58 -7.72
N VAL A 220 -30.17 -7.93 -6.43
CA VAL A 220 -29.31 -7.38 -5.38
C VAL A 220 -27.87 -7.85 -5.53
N LEU A 221 -27.64 -9.12 -5.87
CA LEU A 221 -26.30 -9.64 -6.16
C LEU A 221 -25.67 -8.94 -7.37
N GLN A 222 -26.44 -8.62 -8.40
CA GLN A 222 -25.95 -7.83 -9.54
C GLN A 222 -25.51 -6.43 -9.11
N VAL A 223 -26.33 -5.73 -8.31
CA VAL A 223 -25.97 -4.41 -7.76
C VAL A 223 -24.70 -4.49 -6.92
N TYR A 224 -24.57 -5.52 -6.08
CA TYR A 224 -23.35 -5.77 -5.31
C TYR A 224 -22.13 -5.99 -6.21
N MET A 225 -22.25 -6.85 -7.22
CA MET A 225 -21.16 -7.11 -8.18
C MET A 225 -20.73 -5.85 -8.91
N ASP A 226 -21.67 -4.99 -9.31
CA ASP A 226 -21.37 -3.71 -9.93
C ASP A 226 -20.60 -2.77 -8.97
N ARG A 227 -20.97 -2.72 -7.68
CA ARG A 227 -20.23 -1.95 -6.65
C ARG A 227 -18.80 -2.48 -6.49
N VAL A 228 -18.64 -3.80 -6.36
CA VAL A 228 -17.33 -4.47 -6.26
C VAL A 228 -16.47 -4.18 -7.48
N TYR A 229 -17.03 -4.29 -8.69
CA TYR A 229 -16.33 -4.03 -9.93
C TYR A 229 -15.90 -2.56 -10.06
N ASN A 230 -16.77 -1.62 -9.68
CA ASN A 230 -16.44 -0.19 -9.66
C ASN A 230 -15.32 0.14 -8.67
N ARG A 231 -15.28 -0.54 -7.52
CA ARG A 231 -14.22 -0.43 -6.53
C ARG A 231 -12.88 -0.94 -7.07
N GLU A 232 -12.89 -2.14 -7.66
CA GLU A 232 -11.71 -2.77 -8.27
C GLU A 232 -11.13 -1.92 -9.41
N THR A 233 -11.99 -1.43 -10.31
CA THR A 233 -11.57 -0.57 -11.43
C THR A 233 -10.95 0.74 -10.97
N ARG A 234 -11.51 1.39 -9.93
CA ARG A 234 -10.93 2.60 -9.34
C ARG A 234 -9.59 2.33 -8.66
N LYS A 235 -9.48 1.24 -7.91
CA LYS A 235 -8.23 0.80 -7.27
C LYS A 235 -7.14 0.59 -8.32
N ASN A 236 -7.44 -0.17 -9.37
CA ASN A 236 -6.52 -0.41 -10.48
C ASN A 236 -6.16 0.86 -11.24
N PHE A 237 -7.10 1.80 -11.39
CA PHE A 237 -6.82 3.12 -11.97
C PHE A 237 -5.82 3.92 -11.14
N VAL A 238 -5.97 3.97 -9.80
CA VAL A 238 -5.03 4.69 -8.92
C VAL A 238 -3.63 4.08 -8.97
N ILE A 239 -3.54 2.75 -8.96
CA ILE A 239 -2.27 2.00 -9.00
C ILE A 239 -1.57 2.18 -10.36
N SER A 240 -2.29 1.93 -11.47
CA SER A 240 -1.71 1.98 -12.82
C SER A 240 -1.28 3.38 -13.27
N ARG A 241 -1.85 4.43 -12.67
CA ARG A 241 -1.53 5.84 -12.99
C ARG A 241 -0.53 6.48 -12.03
N ASP A 242 0.09 5.67 -11.16
CA ASP A 242 1.15 6.11 -10.24
C ASP A 242 0.69 7.26 -9.31
N PHE A 243 -0.57 7.23 -8.89
CA PHE A 243 -1.14 8.23 -7.97
C PHE A 243 -0.80 7.95 -6.50
N LEU A 244 -0.11 6.85 -6.21
CA LEU A 244 0.33 6.47 -4.88
C LEU A 244 1.64 7.16 -4.48
N GLU A 245 2.50 7.50 -5.44
CA GLU A 245 3.78 8.14 -5.15
C GLU A 245 3.64 9.64 -4.84
N LYS A 246 4.05 10.05 -3.63
CA LYS A 246 4.39 11.46 -3.36
C LYS A 246 5.70 11.80 -4.04
N LYS A 247 5.64 12.03 -5.34
CA LYS A 247 6.73 12.68 -6.06
C LYS A 247 6.94 14.09 -5.51
N ASN A 248 8.19 14.50 -5.34
CA ASN A 248 8.55 15.83 -4.84
C ASN A 248 7.81 16.90 -5.67
N ASN A 249 7.61 18.12 -5.13
CA ASN A 249 6.82 19.17 -5.81
C ASN A 249 7.25 19.49 -7.27
N GLU A 250 8.44 19.06 -7.70
CA GLU A 250 9.00 19.20 -9.06
C GLU A 250 8.59 18.07 -10.04
N GLU A 251 8.01 16.98 -9.52
CA GLU A 251 7.67 15.74 -10.22
C GLU A 251 6.16 15.41 -10.15
N ARG A 252 5.32 16.42 -9.89
CA ARG A 252 3.85 16.30 -9.69
C ARG A 252 3.03 15.76 -10.88
N ILE A 253 3.67 15.25 -11.91
CA ILE A 253 3.00 14.70 -13.09
C ILE A 253 3.48 13.25 -13.27
N PRO A 254 2.56 12.27 -13.36
CA PRO A 254 2.95 10.90 -13.64
C PRO A 254 3.48 10.83 -15.08
N GLY A 255 4.73 10.42 -15.30
CA GLY A 255 5.36 10.34 -16.63
C GLY A 255 6.73 10.98 -16.82
N GLY A 256 7.30 11.64 -15.81
CA GLY A 256 8.71 12.09 -15.85
C GLY A 256 8.94 13.58 -16.10
N LYS A 257 10.23 13.95 -16.02
CA LYS A 257 10.75 15.28 -15.70
C LYS A 257 10.16 16.42 -16.54
N PHE A 258 9.73 17.44 -15.82
CA PHE A 258 9.38 18.75 -16.35
C PHE A 258 10.56 19.42 -17.05
N ASN A 259 10.36 19.95 -18.27
CA ASN A 259 11.33 20.88 -18.86
C ASN A 259 11.06 22.29 -18.27
N TRP A 260 12.03 22.82 -17.54
CA TRP A 260 11.90 23.86 -16.50
C TRP A 260 11.58 25.30 -16.97
N GLU A 261 11.17 25.49 -18.23
CA GLU A 261 11.00 26.81 -18.84
C GLU A 261 9.60 27.46 -18.71
N LEU A 262 8.58 26.75 -18.21
CA LEU A 262 7.19 27.24 -18.18
C LEU A 262 6.53 27.31 -16.78
N LYS A 263 7.33 27.70 -15.78
CA LYS A 263 6.97 27.80 -14.34
C LYS A 263 5.74 28.66 -13.93
N LYS A 264 4.96 29.26 -14.84
CA LYS A 264 3.82 30.14 -14.46
C LYS A 264 2.41 29.62 -14.74
N ASN A 265 2.17 28.90 -15.83
CA ASN A 265 0.79 28.53 -16.25
C ASN A 265 0.53 27.02 -16.33
N GLU A 266 1.57 26.19 -16.29
CA GLU A 266 1.44 24.73 -16.44
C GLU A 266 0.70 24.03 -15.28
N PRO A 267 0.78 24.46 -14.00
CA PRO A 267 -0.02 23.84 -12.94
C PRO A 267 -1.53 23.97 -13.18
N GLN A 268 -1.96 25.07 -13.81
CA GLN A 268 -3.36 25.34 -14.10
C GLN A 268 -3.84 24.48 -15.28
N ILE A 269 -3.02 24.38 -16.33
CA ILE A 269 -3.26 23.47 -17.47
C ILE A 269 -3.34 22.01 -17.00
N TYR A 270 -2.44 21.57 -16.13
CA TYR A 270 -2.50 20.22 -15.55
C TYR A 270 -3.78 19.99 -14.74
N THR A 271 -4.20 20.96 -13.94
CA THR A 271 -5.43 20.86 -13.15
C THR A 271 -6.68 20.72 -14.03
N GLU A 272 -6.70 21.39 -15.18
CA GLU A 272 -7.77 21.29 -16.17
C GLU A 272 -7.71 19.97 -16.94
N LEU A 273 -6.52 19.48 -17.30
CA LEU A 273 -6.37 18.31 -18.17
C LEU A 273 -6.38 16.97 -17.42
N ARG A 274 -6.10 16.94 -16.10
CA ARG A 274 -6.03 15.69 -15.31
C ARG A 274 -7.32 14.85 -15.35
N VAL A 275 -8.47 15.48 -15.58
CA VAL A 275 -9.76 14.77 -15.67
C VAL A 275 -9.82 13.85 -16.89
N PHE A 276 -9.09 14.18 -17.95
CA PHE A 276 -9.03 13.37 -19.17
C PHE A 276 -8.19 12.09 -19.00
N ASN A 277 -7.43 11.96 -17.91
CA ASN A 277 -6.65 10.76 -17.64
C ASN A 277 -7.53 9.48 -17.62
N ARG A 278 -8.80 9.62 -17.23
CA ARG A 278 -9.79 8.52 -17.25
C ARG A 278 -10.13 7.99 -18.65
N LEU A 279 -9.93 8.78 -19.71
CA LEU A 279 -10.30 8.41 -21.08
C LEU A 279 -9.24 7.60 -21.82
N PHE A 280 -8.03 7.53 -21.28
CA PHE A 280 -6.93 6.76 -21.87
C PHE A 280 -6.85 5.39 -21.22
N ASP A 281 -6.31 4.40 -21.93
CA ASP A 281 -6.14 3.04 -21.40
C ASP A 281 -4.88 2.93 -20.53
N SER A 282 -3.77 3.54 -20.97
CA SER A 282 -2.49 3.57 -20.25
C SER A 282 -2.10 4.98 -19.79
N GLN A 283 -1.27 5.05 -18.75
CA GLN A 283 -0.69 6.32 -18.29
C GLN A 283 0.21 6.96 -19.35
N GLU A 284 0.92 6.14 -20.13
CA GLU A 284 1.84 6.60 -21.18
C GLU A 284 1.12 7.39 -22.27
N GLN A 285 -0.04 6.90 -22.73
CA GLN A 285 -0.86 7.59 -23.72
C GLN A 285 -1.35 8.94 -23.21
N TYR A 286 -1.77 9.01 -21.94
CA TYR A 286 -2.17 10.27 -21.33
C TYR A 286 -0.99 11.27 -21.25
N VAL A 287 0.21 10.79 -20.94
CA VAL A 287 1.42 11.63 -20.87
C VAL A 287 1.80 12.17 -22.24
N GLU A 288 1.74 11.34 -23.28
CA GLU A 288 1.98 11.76 -24.66
C GLU A 288 0.98 12.83 -25.11
N PHE A 289 -0.31 12.63 -24.82
CA PHE A 289 -1.35 13.63 -25.06
C PHE A 289 -1.04 14.94 -24.33
N PHE A 290 -0.72 14.86 -23.04
CA PHE A 290 -0.42 16.04 -22.22
C PHE A 290 0.79 16.82 -22.76
N ASN A 291 1.86 16.12 -23.14
CA ASN A 291 3.05 16.72 -23.74
C ASN A 291 2.73 17.39 -25.08
N SER A 292 1.91 16.75 -25.92
CA SER A 292 1.46 17.30 -27.21
C SER A 292 0.69 18.62 -27.03
N VAL A 293 -0.21 18.70 -26.03
CA VAL A 293 -0.95 19.94 -25.72
C VAL A 293 0.01 21.06 -25.25
N ILE A 294 1.00 20.72 -24.41
CA ILE A 294 2.01 21.69 -23.97
C ILE A 294 2.83 22.20 -25.16
N GLU A 295 3.25 21.31 -26.06
CA GLU A 295 3.98 21.67 -27.27
C GLU A 295 3.16 22.57 -28.20
N GLU A 296 1.86 22.28 -28.36
CA GLU A 296 0.95 23.13 -29.11
C GLU A 296 0.88 24.55 -28.53
N ILE A 297 0.74 24.68 -27.21
CA ILE A 297 0.74 25.97 -26.50
C ILE A 297 2.08 26.70 -26.70
N ARG A 298 3.21 25.99 -26.64
CA ARG A 298 4.56 26.55 -26.90
C ARG A 298 4.67 27.08 -28.32
N ASN A 299 4.24 26.30 -29.30
CA ASN A 299 4.30 26.67 -30.70
C ASN A 299 3.40 27.86 -31.01
N LYS A 300 2.19 27.92 -30.46
CA LYS A 300 1.30 29.10 -30.57
C LYS A 300 1.94 30.36 -30.00
N LYS A 301 2.61 30.29 -28.85
CA LYS A 301 3.35 31.43 -28.28
C LYS A 301 4.52 31.87 -29.16
N LYS A 302 5.33 30.93 -29.66
CA LYS A 302 6.44 31.23 -30.59
C LYS A 302 5.92 31.87 -31.88
N ILE A 303 4.81 31.38 -32.43
CA ILE A 303 4.17 31.96 -33.60
C ILE A 303 3.74 33.40 -33.32
N GLN A 304 3.07 33.67 -32.19
CA GLN A 304 2.68 35.03 -31.79
C GLN A 304 3.89 35.96 -31.64
N GLN A 305 4.96 35.47 -31.00
CA GLN A 305 6.23 36.17 -30.84
C GLN A 305 6.87 36.52 -32.18
N TYR A 306 6.97 35.56 -33.11
CA TYR A 306 7.53 35.80 -34.45
C TYR A 306 6.65 36.75 -35.28
N GLN A 307 5.32 36.70 -35.12
CA GLN A 307 4.43 37.66 -35.76
C GLN A 307 4.65 39.08 -35.22
N GLU A 308 4.91 39.25 -33.92
CA GLU A 308 5.23 40.54 -33.31
C GLU A 308 6.59 41.07 -33.78
N TRP A 309 7.61 40.22 -33.86
CA TRP A 309 8.92 40.59 -34.42
C TRP A 309 8.79 41.11 -35.85
N ARG A 310 8.03 40.41 -36.70
CA ARG A 310 7.78 40.84 -38.09
C ARG A 310 7.04 42.18 -38.16
N ARG A 311 6.05 42.41 -37.28
CA ARG A 311 5.35 43.72 -37.21
C ARG A 311 6.28 44.87 -36.81
N ASN A 312 7.29 44.58 -35.98
CA ASN A 312 8.31 45.54 -35.57
C ASN A 312 9.49 45.63 -36.55
N GLY A 313 9.40 45.00 -37.73
CA GLY A 313 10.41 45.05 -38.79
C GLY A 313 11.63 44.15 -38.56
N ILE A 314 11.57 43.22 -37.60
CA ILE A 314 12.66 42.29 -37.29
C ILE A 314 12.48 41.00 -38.09
N THR A 315 13.45 40.67 -38.93
CA THR A 315 13.42 39.50 -39.82
C THR A 315 14.45 38.43 -39.45
N LEU A 316 15.55 38.80 -38.78
CA LEU A 316 16.57 37.85 -38.29
C LEU A 316 16.25 37.34 -36.88
N GLU A 317 16.54 36.05 -36.64
CA GLU A 317 16.33 35.41 -35.34
C GLU A 317 17.29 35.96 -34.25
N SER A 318 18.52 36.32 -34.63
CA SER A 318 19.50 36.97 -33.74
C SER A 318 18.96 38.29 -33.19
N ASP A 319 18.35 39.08 -34.06
CA ASP A 319 17.87 40.43 -33.76
C ASP A 319 16.59 40.37 -32.93
N GLY A 320 15.77 39.34 -33.13
CA GLY A 320 14.60 39.03 -32.30
C GLY A 320 14.97 38.70 -30.85
N LYS A 321 16.01 37.87 -30.64
CA LYS A 321 16.54 37.57 -29.30
C LYS A 321 17.05 38.84 -28.62
N PHE A 322 17.77 39.70 -29.34
CA PHE A 322 18.21 40.99 -28.81
C PHE A 322 17.03 41.90 -28.43
N PHE A 323 16.04 42.03 -29.33
CA PHE A 323 14.84 42.81 -29.08
C PHE A 323 14.11 42.38 -27.81
N GLU A 324 13.95 41.07 -27.56
CA GLU A 324 13.34 40.59 -26.32
C GLU A 324 14.13 40.92 -25.07
N THR A 325 15.47 40.76 -25.12
CA THR A 325 16.30 41.06 -23.96
C THR A 325 16.21 42.55 -23.61
N GLU A 326 16.21 43.43 -24.61
CA GLU A 326 16.03 44.87 -24.42
C GLU A 326 14.59 45.21 -24.01
N HIS A 327 13.56 44.56 -24.56
CA HIS A 327 12.18 44.75 -24.15
C HIS A 327 11.96 44.35 -22.68
N LYS A 328 12.47 43.19 -22.26
CA LYS A 328 12.45 42.73 -20.86
C LYS A 328 13.20 43.68 -19.93
N LYS A 329 14.35 44.22 -20.36
CA LYS A 329 15.08 45.26 -19.60
C LYS A 329 14.33 46.57 -19.52
N ARG A 330 13.63 46.99 -20.58
CA ARG A 330 12.79 48.19 -20.59
C ARG A 330 11.58 48.01 -19.68
N ASP A 331 10.94 46.86 -19.69
CA ASP A 331 9.81 46.54 -18.80
C ASP A 331 10.25 46.40 -17.35
N SER A 332 11.45 45.86 -17.09
CA SER A 332 12.00 45.80 -15.73
C SER A 332 12.42 47.19 -15.22
N ARG A 333 12.90 48.08 -16.08
CA ARG A 333 13.18 49.51 -15.78
C ARG A 333 11.91 50.35 -15.63
N LYS A 334 10.82 49.99 -16.34
CA LYS A 334 9.50 50.62 -16.20
C LYS A 334 8.76 50.20 -14.93
N LYS A 335 9.16 49.10 -14.27
CA LYS A 335 8.70 48.85 -12.90
C LYS A 335 9.20 50.00 -12.05
N PRO A 336 8.31 50.76 -11.39
CA PRO A 336 8.75 51.88 -10.57
C PRO A 336 9.73 51.33 -9.55
N GLU A 337 10.93 51.91 -9.56
CA GLU A 337 11.93 51.71 -8.53
C GLU A 337 11.17 51.86 -7.21
N ARG A 338 11.16 50.81 -6.39
CA ARG A 338 10.62 50.88 -5.03
C ARG A 338 11.56 51.80 -4.26
N ILE A 339 11.41 53.11 -4.47
CA ILE A 339 11.90 54.14 -3.57
C ILE A 339 11.40 53.70 -2.21
N SER A 340 12.35 53.46 -1.30
CA SER A 340 12.13 53.29 0.12
C SER A 340 11.16 54.36 0.61
N ARG A 341 9.86 54.02 0.67
CA ARG A 341 8.83 54.91 1.19
C ARG A 341 8.83 54.76 2.71
N ARG A 342 9.83 55.36 3.35
CA ARG A 342 9.61 55.94 4.68
C ARG A 342 8.67 57.13 4.47
N ASN A 343 7.48 57.01 5.04
CA ASN A 343 6.49 58.07 5.20
C ASN A 343 5.99 58.76 3.92
N ARG A 344 4.87 58.29 3.39
CA ARG A 344 3.76 59.22 3.10
C ARG A 344 2.43 58.51 2.92
N LYS A 345 1.53 58.81 3.87
CA LYS A 345 0.08 58.64 3.82
C LYS A 345 -0.46 58.99 2.42
N LYS A 346 -1.28 58.12 1.82
CA LYS A 346 -2.28 58.52 0.81
C LYS A 346 -3.43 57.52 0.75
N LYS A 347 -4.63 58.11 0.83
CA LYS A 347 -5.97 57.53 0.69
C LYS A 347 -6.06 56.55 -0.49
N TRP A 348 -6.84 55.49 -0.30
CA TRP A 348 -7.29 54.60 -1.37
C TRP A 348 -8.64 55.04 -1.97
N PRO A 349 -8.92 54.67 -3.24
CA PRO A 349 -10.16 54.90 -3.97
C PRO A 349 -11.26 53.90 -3.56
N LYS A 350 -12.50 54.24 -3.90
CA LYS A 350 -13.71 53.45 -3.65
C LYS A 350 -13.77 52.19 -4.52
N GLU A 351 -14.20 51.10 -3.90
CA GLU A 351 -14.73 49.83 -4.46
C GLU A 351 -13.74 49.04 -5.36
N SER A 352 -13.52 47.73 -5.24
CA SER A 352 -14.27 46.61 -4.70
C SER A 352 -13.32 45.40 -4.56
N PHE A 353 -13.65 44.47 -3.66
CA PHE A 353 -13.17 43.08 -3.52
C PHE A 353 -11.65 42.79 -3.54
N SER A 354 -11.05 42.57 -2.36
CA SER A 354 -10.19 41.39 -2.12
C SER A 354 -9.82 41.25 -0.64
N LEU A 355 -10.02 40.04 -0.11
CA LEU A 355 -9.48 39.53 1.16
C LEU A 355 -7.95 39.66 1.16
N ARG A 356 -7.43 40.57 1.99
CA ARG A 356 -6.05 40.53 2.48
C ARG A 356 -6.11 40.80 3.97
N THR A 357 -5.96 39.76 4.77
CA THR A 357 -5.82 39.86 6.22
C THR A 357 -4.44 40.39 6.57
N ASP A 358 -4.41 41.49 7.31
CA ASP A 358 -3.19 42.18 7.75
C ASP A 358 -2.32 41.30 8.68
N PRO A 359 -0.98 41.39 8.62
CA PRO A 359 -0.06 40.67 9.50
C PRO A 359 -0.12 41.06 10.98
N ASP A 360 -0.95 42.03 11.37
CA ASP A 360 -1.17 42.45 12.76
C ASP A 360 -2.64 42.34 13.20
N SER A 361 -3.52 41.79 12.35
CA SER A 361 -4.88 41.45 12.79
C SER A 361 -4.87 40.14 13.60
N PRO A 362 -5.59 40.09 14.74
CA PRO A 362 -5.88 38.83 15.44
C PRO A 362 -6.40 37.79 14.46
N MET A 363 -5.89 36.56 14.55
CA MET A 363 -6.37 35.48 13.69
C MET A 363 -7.84 35.23 14.03
N ASP A 364 -8.74 35.33 13.05
CA ASP A 364 -10.13 34.96 13.24
C ASP A 364 -10.20 33.46 13.49
N LEU A 365 -10.59 33.08 14.71
CA LEU A 365 -10.59 31.70 15.18
C LEU A 365 -11.85 30.94 14.75
N SER A 366 -12.75 31.53 13.94
CA SER A 366 -14.09 31.07 13.52
C SER A 366 -14.16 29.66 12.88
N SER A 367 -13.77 28.66 13.66
CA SER A 367 -13.70 27.23 13.34
C SER A 367 -14.37 26.45 14.46
N VAL A 368 -14.97 25.32 14.09
CA VAL A 368 -15.52 24.35 15.04
C VAL A 368 -14.38 23.92 15.98
N SER A 369 -14.56 24.09 17.30
CA SER A 369 -13.65 23.79 18.45
C SER A 369 -13.20 24.99 19.29
N VAL A 370 -13.53 26.25 18.94
CA VAL A 370 -13.20 27.42 19.79
C VAL A 370 -13.89 27.37 21.15
N GLU A 371 -15.08 26.78 21.21
CA GLU A 371 -15.89 26.62 22.44
C GLU A 371 -15.18 25.77 23.52
N LEU A 372 -14.20 24.95 23.13
CA LEU A 372 -13.42 24.10 24.04
C LEU A 372 -12.19 24.81 24.63
N LEU A 373 -11.82 25.98 24.10
CA LEU A 373 -10.71 26.79 24.60
C LEU A 373 -11.22 27.81 25.62
N SER A 374 -10.50 27.95 26.74
CA SER A 374 -10.72 29.06 27.66
C SER A 374 -10.32 30.40 27.04
N LYS A 375 -10.88 31.53 27.54
CA LYS A 375 -10.54 32.89 27.07
C LYS A 375 -9.03 33.16 26.99
N PRO A 376 -8.19 32.83 27.99
CA PRO A 376 -6.74 33.01 27.87
C PRO A 376 -6.09 32.08 26.84
N GLU A 377 -6.62 30.88 26.60
CA GLU A 377 -6.14 29.99 25.54
C GLU A 377 -6.52 30.49 24.14
N GLN A 378 -7.66 31.16 23.98
CA GLN A 378 -8.05 31.80 22.73
C GLN A 378 -7.11 32.97 22.39
N GLU A 379 -6.73 33.77 23.38
CA GLU A 379 -5.77 34.87 23.23
C GLU A 379 -4.38 34.36 22.81
N ILE A 380 -3.86 33.31 23.46
CA ILE A 380 -2.55 32.75 23.10
C ILE A 380 -2.56 32.09 21.72
N CYS A 381 -3.68 31.47 21.31
CA CYS A 381 -3.86 30.92 19.96
C CYS A 381 -3.86 32.02 18.89
N SER A 382 -4.53 33.14 19.17
CA SER A 382 -4.59 34.29 18.26
C SER A 382 -3.22 34.97 18.10
N ILE A 383 -2.51 35.19 19.21
CA ILE A 383 -1.16 35.78 19.22
C ILE A 383 -0.15 34.83 18.56
N SER A 384 -0.21 33.54 18.88
CA SER A 384 0.71 32.54 18.35
C SER A 384 0.37 32.08 16.93
N ARG A 385 -0.80 32.49 16.40
CA ARG A 385 -1.37 32.08 15.10
C ARG A 385 -1.50 30.56 14.94
N ILE A 386 -2.04 29.93 15.97
CA ILE A 386 -2.24 28.48 16.03
C ILE A 386 -3.73 28.21 16.05
N LEU A 387 -4.19 27.29 15.20
CA LEU A 387 -5.60 26.89 15.18
C LEU A 387 -5.95 26.08 16.45
N PRO A 388 -7.20 26.10 16.94
CA PRO A 388 -7.60 25.39 18.15
C PRO A 388 -7.20 23.90 18.17
N GLN A 389 -7.35 23.18 17.06
CA GLN A 389 -6.95 21.78 16.93
C GLN A 389 -5.44 21.58 17.08
N GLN A 390 -4.64 22.48 16.51
CA GLN A 390 -3.18 22.45 16.63
C GLN A 390 -2.75 22.78 18.05
N TYR A 391 -3.45 23.70 18.73
CA TYR A 391 -3.19 24.03 20.12
C TYR A 391 -3.39 22.83 21.05
N PHE A 392 -4.49 22.08 20.90
CA PHE A 392 -4.73 20.88 21.69
C PHE A 392 -3.68 19.78 21.46
N ALA A 393 -3.24 19.60 20.21
CA ALA A 393 -2.17 18.66 19.88
C ALA A 393 -0.85 19.04 20.58
N VAL A 394 -0.48 20.32 20.54
CA VAL A 394 0.72 20.84 21.21
C VAL A 394 0.59 20.73 22.74
N LYS A 395 -0.58 21.07 23.30
CA LYS A 395 -0.88 20.95 24.73
C LYS A 395 -0.71 19.52 25.23
N ASN A 396 -1.32 18.55 24.54
CA ASN A 396 -1.20 17.14 24.91
C ASN A 396 0.24 16.66 24.82
N LEU A 397 0.94 16.99 23.73
CA LEU A 397 2.33 16.60 23.52
C LEU A 397 3.24 17.11 24.65
N LEU A 398 3.18 18.41 24.96
CA LEU A 398 4.04 19.00 26.00
C LEU A 398 3.74 18.43 27.39
N ILE A 399 2.47 18.22 27.74
CA ILE A 399 2.08 17.63 29.02
C ILE A 399 2.54 16.18 29.11
N THR A 400 2.34 15.37 28.05
CA THR A 400 2.78 13.96 28.04
C THR A 400 4.30 13.82 28.18
N GLU A 401 5.07 14.65 27.47
CA GLU A 401 6.54 14.65 27.56
C GLU A 401 7.06 15.15 28.91
N TYR A 402 6.38 16.12 29.52
CA TYR A 402 6.67 16.56 30.88
C TYR A 402 6.41 15.47 31.91
N LEU A 403 5.28 14.77 31.82
CA LEU A 403 4.94 13.65 32.71
C LEU A 403 5.91 12.47 32.53
N ALA A 404 6.35 12.20 31.30
CA ALA A 404 7.32 11.15 31.02
C ALA A 404 8.74 11.48 31.52
N SER A 405 9.15 12.75 31.47
CA SER A 405 10.52 13.15 31.78
C SER A 405 10.64 14.50 32.52
N PRO A 406 10.11 14.61 33.75
CA PRO A 406 10.01 15.90 34.47
C PRO A 406 11.37 16.52 34.81
N ASN A 407 12.44 15.70 34.89
CA ASN A 407 13.79 16.17 35.19
C ASN A 407 14.61 16.61 33.96
N LEU A 408 14.16 16.30 32.74
CA LEU A 408 14.84 16.65 31.49
C LEU A 408 14.05 17.65 30.64
N PHE A 409 13.01 18.27 31.20
CA PHE A 409 12.14 19.19 30.48
C PHE A 409 12.71 20.62 30.49
N SER A 410 13.52 20.95 29.50
CA SER A 410 14.09 22.29 29.28
C SER A 410 13.38 23.05 28.15
N MET A 411 13.53 24.39 28.11
CA MET A 411 12.96 25.23 27.04
C MET A 411 13.39 24.75 25.64
N ASP A 412 14.67 24.41 25.47
CA ASP A 412 15.20 23.97 24.17
C ASP A 412 14.62 22.61 23.73
N LYS A 413 14.37 21.71 24.69
CA LYS A 413 13.69 20.43 24.42
C LYS A 413 12.22 20.65 24.08
N ALA A 414 11.53 21.56 24.77
CA ALA A 414 10.14 21.88 24.49
C ALA A 414 9.95 22.55 23.11
N VAL A 415 10.85 23.46 22.73
CA VAL A 415 10.83 24.12 21.40
C VAL A 415 11.16 23.11 20.30
N SER A 416 12.06 22.15 20.54
CA SER A 416 12.40 21.14 19.53
C SER A 416 11.25 20.15 19.28
N LEU A 417 10.37 19.92 20.26
CA LEU A 417 9.18 19.07 20.11
C LEU A 417 8.06 19.71 19.28
N ILE A 418 8.04 21.04 19.17
CA ILE A 418 6.99 21.79 18.45
C ILE A 418 7.51 22.15 17.05
N HIS A 419 7.16 21.33 16.05
CA HIS A 419 7.51 21.60 14.66
C HIS A 419 6.45 22.46 13.94
N GLY A 420 6.88 23.43 13.12
CA GLY A 420 5.98 24.24 12.28
C GLY A 420 5.55 25.60 12.87
N ILE A 421 5.90 25.90 14.12
CA ILE A 421 5.68 27.21 14.76
C ILE A 421 7.02 27.97 14.81
N LYS A 422 6.99 29.27 14.53
CA LYS A 422 8.20 30.11 14.62
C LYS A 422 8.68 30.15 16.08
N LYS A 423 9.98 29.95 16.30
CA LYS A 423 10.65 29.95 17.62
C LYS A 423 10.10 30.98 18.64
N PRO A 424 9.96 32.28 18.34
CA PRO A 424 9.43 33.25 19.31
C PRO A 424 7.97 33.00 19.73
N HIS A 425 7.13 32.46 18.85
CA HIS A 425 5.74 32.11 19.19
C HIS A 425 5.68 30.79 19.97
N ALA A 426 6.59 29.86 19.68
CA ALA A 426 6.72 28.61 20.45
C ALA A 426 7.17 28.89 21.89
N GLU A 427 8.16 29.78 22.09
CA GLU A 427 8.63 30.19 23.42
C GLU A 427 7.53 30.92 24.22
N LEU A 428 6.74 31.79 23.58
CA LEU A 428 5.59 32.45 24.21
C LEU A 428 4.53 31.43 24.66
N LEU A 429 4.21 30.47 23.80
CA LEU A 429 3.25 29.42 24.09
C LEU A 429 3.72 28.51 25.23
N ILE A 430 4.98 28.06 25.21
CA ILE A 430 5.59 27.26 26.28
C ILE A 430 5.63 28.05 27.60
N GLY A 431 5.92 29.36 27.55
CA GLY A 431 5.86 30.25 28.72
C GLY A 431 4.45 30.33 29.32
N PHE A 432 3.41 30.34 28.49
CA PHE A 432 2.02 30.27 28.95
C PHE A 432 1.71 28.93 29.65
N PHE A 433 2.22 27.80 29.14
CA PHE A 433 2.09 26.49 29.82
C PHE A 433 2.77 26.49 31.19
N ALA A 434 3.93 27.12 31.31
CA ALA A 434 4.64 27.24 32.58
C ALA A 434 3.93 28.16 33.58
N GLN A 435 3.38 29.29 33.14
CA GLN A 435 2.64 30.23 33.98
C GLN A 435 1.35 29.62 34.55
N ASN A 436 0.71 28.72 33.80
CA ASN A 436 -0.48 28.00 34.27
C ASN A 436 -0.16 26.74 35.10
N ASN A 437 1.11 26.51 35.46
CA ASN A 437 1.58 25.33 36.19
C ASN A 437 1.25 23.99 35.49
N TRP A 438 1.08 23.98 34.17
CA TRP A 438 0.82 22.74 33.42
C TRP A 438 2.11 21.98 33.12
N VAL A 439 3.24 22.70 33.07
CA VAL A 439 4.57 22.18 32.83
C VAL A 439 5.56 22.99 33.67
N VAL A 440 6.57 22.35 34.25
CA VAL A 440 7.67 23.04 34.94
C VAL A 440 8.91 22.95 34.08
N ILE A 441 9.52 24.09 33.79
CA ILE A 441 10.69 24.19 32.93
C ILE A 441 11.90 24.53 33.80
N LYS A 442 12.94 23.72 33.72
CA LYS A 442 14.20 23.90 34.47
C LYS A 442 15.25 24.66 33.67
#